data_AF-A0A8J4X0B1-F1
#
_entry.id   AF-A0A8J4X0B1-F1
#
_cell.length_a   1.000
_cell.length_b   1.000
_cell.length_c   1.000
_cell.angle_alpha   90.00
_cell.angle_beta   90.00
_cell.angle_gamma   90.00
#
_symmetry.space_group_name_H-M   'P 1'
#
loop_
_entity.id
_entity.type
_entity.pdbx_description
1 polymer ?
#
loop_
_entity_poly.entity_id
_entity_poly.type
_entity_poly.pdbx_seq_one_letter_code
_entity_poly.pdbx_strand_id
1 'polypeptide(L)'
;MAWRSLQAGASPLDAAHRGCTVCEVEQCDGSVGFGGHPDEMGETTLDALIMNGDTMEVGAVGDLRRVKNAVGVARAVMEHTQHTFLVGESASLFAQDMGFTTESLSTPESVNSFSQWLSQKCQPNYRKNVSPDPSVSCGPYKPRAEVKPSQKRRLIDPRAHDTIVVSETLRLLEPFFGGGVDEVGDRAHRRLPNRHLQDEEALPRSLCSSHLCQHNGRIRCSV
;
A
#
# COMPACT_ATOMS: atom_id res chain seq x y z
N MET A 1 0.52 -3.64 -18.57
CA MET A 1 1.56 -4.68 -18.74
C MET A 1 1.18 -6.03 -18.10
N ALA A 2 0.59 -6.05 -16.91
CA ALA A 2 0.14 -7.29 -16.27
C ALA A 2 -0.80 -8.16 -17.12
N TRP A 3 -1.83 -7.57 -17.76
CA TRP A 3 -2.76 -8.31 -18.64
C TRP A 3 -2.05 -9.03 -19.79
N ARG A 4 -1.06 -8.39 -20.41
CA ARG A 4 -0.26 -8.99 -21.48
C ARG A 4 0.55 -10.19 -20.98
N SER A 5 0.99 -10.16 -19.73
CA SER A 5 1.72 -11.29 -19.12
C SER A 5 0.80 -12.48 -18.88
N LEU A 6 -0.44 -12.24 -18.40
CA LEU A 6 -1.45 -13.29 -18.27
C LEU A 6 -1.85 -13.90 -19.62
N GLN A 7 -2.04 -13.05 -20.65
CA GLN A 7 -2.32 -13.54 -22.00
C GLN A 7 -1.18 -14.39 -22.58
N ALA A 8 0.05 -14.16 -22.15
CA ALA A 8 1.22 -14.96 -22.51
C ALA A 8 1.39 -16.24 -21.66
N GLY A 9 0.45 -16.52 -20.75
CA GLY A 9 0.48 -17.73 -19.90
C GLY A 9 1.39 -17.61 -18.67
N ALA A 10 1.79 -16.39 -18.26
CA ALA A 10 2.52 -16.20 -17.01
C ALA A 10 1.61 -16.48 -15.80
N SER A 11 2.22 -16.85 -14.67
CA SER A 11 1.48 -17.01 -13.41
C SER A 11 0.87 -15.67 -12.95
N PRO A 12 -0.24 -15.67 -12.20
CA PRO A 12 -0.79 -14.45 -11.60
C PRO A 12 0.25 -13.68 -10.78
N LEU A 13 1.08 -14.39 -10.03
CA LEU A 13 2.19 -13.83 -9.26
C LEU A 13 3.20 -13.09 -10.15
N ASP A 14 3.62 -13.70 -11.26
CA ASP A 14 4.55 -13.08 -12.21
C ASP A 14 3.93 -11.87 -12.92
N ALA A 15 2.65 -11.95 -13.25
CA ALA A 15 1.93 -10.85 -13.88
C ALA A 15 1.80 -9.65 -12.93
N ALA A 16 1.50 -9.90 -11.66
CA ALA A 16 1.45 -8.87 -10.61
C ALA A 16 2.83 -8.23 -10.40
N HIS A 17 3.87 -9.05 -10.19
CA HIS A 17 5.26 -8.60 -10.04
C HIS A 17 5.68 -7.68 -11.20
N ARG A 18 5.50 -8.13 -12.45
CA ARG A 18 5.85 -7.34 -13.64
C ARG A 18 5.07 -6.04 -13.75
N GLY A 19 3.80 -6.04 -13.35
CA GLY A 19 2.99 -4.82 -13.39
C GLY A 19 3.42 -3.80 -12.34
N CYS A 20 3.80 -4.24 -11.14
CA CYS A 20 4.38 -3.38 -10.10
C CYS A 20 5.75 -2.82 -10.53
N THR A 21 6.65 -3.67 -11.03
CA THR A 21 7.98 -3.24 -11.51
C THR A 21 7.88 -2.15 -12.58
N VAL A 22 6.89 -2.20 -13.48
CA VAL A 22 6.70 -1.15 -14.48
C VAL A 22 6.38 0.18 -13.82
N CYS A 23 5.50 0.21 -12.82
CA CYS A 23 5.19 1.45 -12.12
C CYS A 23 6.35 1.96 -11.26
N GLU A 24 7.17 1.09 -10.66
CA GLU A 24 8.40 1.48 -9.95
C GLU A 24 9.40 2.19 -10.86
N VAL A 25 9.51 1.74 -12.11
CA VAL A 25 10.42 2.31 -13.11
C VAL A 25 9.84 3.59 -13.74
N GLU A 26 8.55 3.58 -14.07
CA GLU A 26 7.85 4.72 -14.69
C GLU A 26 7.44 5.80 -13.68
N GLN A 27 7.63 5.55 -12.38
CA GLN A 27 7.26 6.45 -11.28
C GLN A 27 5.78 6.86 -11.36
N CYS A 28 4.88 5.88 -11.45
CA CYS A 28 3.43 6.10 -11.59
C CYS A 28 2.91 7.13 -10.58
N ASP A 29 2.34 8.23 -11.07
CA ASP A 29 1.82 9.38 -10.30
C ASP A 29 2.83 10.04 -9.33
N GLY A 30 4.13 9.72 -9.42
CA GLY A 30 5.18 10.16 -8.49
C GLY A 30 5.04 9.59 -7.07
N SER A 31 4.11 8.68 -6.84
CA SER A 31 3.89 8.02 -5.54
C SER A 31 4.57 6.66 -5.43
N VAL A 32 5.01 6.10 -6.57
CA VAL A 32 5.54 4.76 -6.67
C VAL A 32 7.02 4.80 -7.09
N GLY A 33 7.86 4.01 -6.42
CA GLY A 33 9.27 3.86 -6.76
C GLY A 33 10.14 5.05 -6.30
N PHE A 34 11.33 5.16 -6.89
CA PHE A 34 12.30 6.18 -6.51
C PHE A 34 11.84 7.59 -6.89
N GLY A 35 12.45 8.63 -6.32
CA GLY A 35 12.17 10.03 -6.66
C GLY A 35 10.79 10.54 -6.27
N GLY A 36 10.03 9.76 -5.49
CA GLY A 36 8.73 10.14 -4.97
C GLY A 36 8.82 11.02 -3.72
N HIS A 37 7.99 10.70 -2.73
CA HIS A 37 7.83 11.51 -1.51
C HIS A 37 8.97 11.24 -0.53
N PRO A 38 9.83 12.22 -0.21
CA PRO A 38 10.83 12.08 0.82
C PRO A 38 10.21 12.14 2.22
N ASP A 39 10.82 11.45 3.18
CA ASP A 39 10.45 11.47 4.59
C ASP A 39 10.82 12.81 5.28
N GLU A 40 10.54 12.94 6.58
CA GLU A 40 10.90 14.15 7.36
C GLU A 40 12.43 14.38 7.44
N MET A 41 13.25 13.41 7.05
CA MET A 41 14.72 13.50 6.96
C MET A 41 15.22 13.77 5.54
N GLY A 42 14.33 13.80 4.54
CA GLY A 42 14.66 14.06 3.14
C GLY A 42 15.02 12.81 2.34
N GLU A 43 14.80 11.61 2.88
CA GLU A 43 15.13 10.34 2.25
C GLU A 43 13.88 9.67 1.68
N THR A 44 13.98 9.12 0.48
CA THR A 44 12.91 8.30 -0.12
C THR A 44 13.12 6.86 0.32
N THR A 45 12.09 6.28 0.93
CA THR A 45 12.06 4.90 1.41
C THR A 45 10.89 4.19 0.74
N LEU A 46 11.06 2.92 0.35
CA LEU A 46 10.04 2.17 -0.38
C LEU A 46 9.45 1.06 0.48
N ASP A 47 8.15 0.85 0.33
CA ASP A 47 7.43 -0.27 0.90
C ASP A 47 6.86 -1.12 -0.24
N ALA A 48 6.88 -2.44 -0.11
CA ALA A 48 6.27 -3.32 -1.09
C ALA A 48 5.83 -4.64 -0.45
N LEU A 49 4.77 -5.24 -0.99
CA LEU A 49 4.27 -6.54 -0.56
C LEU A 49 3.82 -7.36 -1.77
N ILE A 50 4.12 -8.65 -1.75
CA ILE A 50 3.63 -9.62 -2.71
C ILE A 50 3.11 -10.86 -1.98
N MET A 51 2.00 -11.40 -2.48
CA MET A 51 1.35 -12.58 -1.91
C MET A 51 1.03 -13.58 -3.02
N ASN A 52 1.36 -14.84 -2.77
CA ASN A 52 0.90 -15.95 -3.58
C ASN A 52 -0.43 -16.50 -3.02
N GLY A 53 -1.51 -16.39 -3.79
CA GLY A 53 -2.84 -16.85 -3.38
C GLY A 53 -2.98 -18.38 -3.28
N ASP A 54 -2.13 -19.15 -3.97
CA ASP A 54 -2.20 -20.61 -3.98
C ASP A 54 -1.50 -21.22 -2.76
N THR A 55 -0.33 -20.70 -2.41
CA THR A 55 0.47 -21.18 -1.27
C THR A 55 0.23 -20.41 0.02
N MET A 56 -0.45 -19.25 -0.07
CA MET A 56 -0.61 -18.27 1.01
C MET A 56 0.73 -17.69 1.50
N GLU A 57 1.82 -17.88 0.76
CA GLU A 57 3.11 -17.26 1.08
C GLU A 57 3.07 -15.76 0.79
N VAL A 58 3.75 -15.00 1.66
CA VAL A 58 3.80 -13.54 1.59
C VAL A 58 5.23 -13.11 1.81
N GLY A 59 5.69 -12.17 0.99
CA GLY A 59 6.93 -11.44 1.22
C GLY A 59 6.67 -9.95 1.15
N ALA A 60 7.28 -9.22 2.07
CA ALA A 60 7.11 -7.79 2.21
C ALA A 60 8.42 -7.13 2.63
N VAL A 61 8.55 -5.88 2.24
CA VAL A 61 9.63 -4.97 2.66
C VAL A 61 9.04 -3.62 3.05
N GLY A 62 9.62 -2.99 4.06
CA GLY A 62 9.21 -1.66 4.51
C GLY A 62 10.40 -0.81 4.92
N ASP A 63 10.33 0.50 4.79
CA ASP A 63 11.47 1.40 4.95
C ASP A 63 12.68 0.90 4.12
N LEU A 64 12.44 0.35 2.92
CA LEU A 64 13.50 -0.16 2.06
C LEU A 64 14.30 1.01 1.51
N ARG A 65 15.57 1.06 1.91
CA ARG A 65 16.48 2.15 1.58
C ARG A 65 17.37 1.75 0.42
N ARG A 66 17.61 2.70 -0.47
CA ARG A 66 18.64 2.62 -1.52
C ARG A 66 18.49 1.46 -2.52
N VAL A 67 17.29 0.91 -2.71
CA VAL A 67 17.03 -0.16 -3.71
C VAL A 67 15.78 0.20 -4.49
N LYS A 68 15.87 0.31 -5.83
CA LYS A 68 14.75 0.79 -6.66
C LYS A 68 13.62 -0.23 -6.83
N ASN A 69 13.96 -1.51 -6.92
CA ASN A 69 13.01 -2.58 -7.20
C ASN A 69 12.49 -3.19 -5.89
N ALA A 70 11.53 -2.52 -5.25
CA ALA A 70 11.03 -2.93 -3.93
C ALA A 70 10.19 -4.22 -4.02
N VAL A 71 9.33 -4.36 -5.03
CA VAL A 71 8.52 -5.57 -5.24
C VAL A 71 9.38 -6.80 -5.54
N GLY A 72 10.52 -6.62 -6.21
CA GLY A 72 11.49 -7.69 -6.43
C GLY A 72 12.13 -8.16 -5.14
N VAL A 73 12.48 -7.25 -4.22
CA VAL A 73 13.00 -7.63 -2.91
C VAL A 73 11.91 -8.29 -2.08
N ALA A 74 10.66 -7.80 -2.10
CA ALA A 74 9.53 -8.44 -1.44
C ALA A 74 9.33 -9.90 -1.92
N ARG A 75 9.47 -10.14 -3.24
CA ARG A 75 9.45 -11.48 -3.80
C ARG A 75 10.62 -12.35 -3.31
N ALA A 76 11.83 -11.79 -3.26
CA ALA A 76 12.99 -12.50 -2.71
C ALA A 76 12.81 -12.86 -1.23
N VAL A 77 12.17 -12.01 -0.43
CA VAL A 77 11.81 -12.34 0.96
C VAL A 77 10.91 -13.57 1.02
N MET A 78 9.87 -13.61 0.17
CA MET A 78 8.94 -14.75 0.07
C MET A 78 9.64 -16.04 -0.35
N GLU A 79 10.54 -15.97 -1.35
CA GLU A 79 11.14 -17.16 -1.98
C GLU A 79 12.41 -17.66 -1.25
N HIS A 80 13.10 -16.80 -0.51
CA HIS A 80 14.44 -17.09 0.05
C HIS A 80 14.54 -16.94 1.56
N THR A 81 13.43 -16.70 2.25
CA THR A 81 13.41 -16.66 3.72
C THR A 81 12.18 -17.39 4.26
N GLN A 82 12.20 -17.74 5.55
CA GLN A 82 11.01 -18.20 6.28
C GLN A 82 10.25 -17.03 6.93
N HIS A 83 10.66 -15.80 6.66
CA HIS A 83 10.08 -14.59 7.21
C HIS A 83 9.13 -13.96 6.20
N THR A 84 8.14 -13.22 6.71
CA THR A 84 7.16 -12.53 5.86
C THR A 84 7.57 -11.09 5.57
N PHE A 85 8.28 -10.43 6.48
CA PHE A 85 8.48 -8.98 6.42
C PHE A 85 9.87 -8.58 6.93
N LEU A 86 10.62 -7.85 6.10
CA LEU A 86 11.90 -7.25 6.46
C LEU A 86 11.82 -5.73 6.38
N VAL A 87 12.52 -5.01 7.26
CA VAL A 87 12.43 -3.54 7.31
C VAL A 87 13.77 -2.82 7.41
N GLY A 88 13.80 -1.59 6.92
CA GLY A 88 14.90 -0.65 7.09
C GLY A 88 16.19 -1.10 6.42
N GLU A 89 17.31 -0.71 7.02
CA GLU A 89 18.66 -1.07 6.58
C GLU A 89 18.88 -2.59 6.49
N SER A 90 18.21 -3.39 7.34
CA SER A 90 18.32 -4.84 7.30
C SER A 90 17.73 -5.42 6.01
N ALA A 91 16.65 -4.84 5.50
CA ALA A 91 16.08 -5.21 4.20
C ALA A 91 17.03 -4.84 3.05
N SER A 92 17.72 -3.70 3.15
CA SER A 92 18.73 -3.28 2.16
C SER A 92 19.96 -4.19 2.12
N LEU A 93 20.39 -4.72 3.28
CA LEU A 93 21.47 -5.71 3.34
C LEU A 93 21.03 -7.04 2.73
N PHE A 94 19.84 -7.52 3.06
CA PHE A 94 19.26 -8.71 2.43
C PHE A 94 19.15 -8.55 0.91
N ALA A 95 18.70 -7.39 0.43
CA ALA A 95 18.63 -7.11 -1.00
C ALA A 95 20.00 -7.19 -1.68
N GLN A 96 21.07 -6.68 -1.05
CA GLN A 96 22.43 -6.81 -1.56
C GLN A 96 22.88 -8.27 -1.65
N ASP A 97 22.61 -9.07 -0.62
CA ASP A 97 22.94 -10.50 -0.59
C ASP A 97 22.20 -11.27 -1.71
N MET A 98 20.99 -10.83 -2.07
CA MET A 98 20.20 -11.38 -3.17
C MET A 98 20.59 -10.81 -4.55
N GLY A 99 21.60 -9.95 -4.62
CA GLY A 99 22.15 -9.41 -5.87
C GLY A 99 21.47 -8.15 -6.40
N PHE A 100 20.63 -7.47 -5.60
CA PHE A 100 20.06 -6.18 -5.97
C PHE A 100 21.08 -5.05 -5.84
N THR A 101 21.05 -4.10 -6.76
CA THR A 101 21.96 -2.95 -6.76
C THR A 101 21.51 -1.89 -5.77
N THR A 102 22.43 -1.45 -4.92
CA THR A 102 22.20 -0.33 -3.99
C THR A 102 22.56 1.00 -4.65
N GLU A 103 21.60 1.91 -4.75
CA GLU A 103 21.77 3.24 -5.33
C GLU A 103 20.87 4.27 -4.66
N SER A 104 21.18 5.57 -4.85
CA SER A 104 20.34 6.64 -4.27
C SER A 104 18.95 6.64 -4.91
N LEU A 105 17.92 6.76 -4.07
CA LEU A 105 16.54 6.91 -4.51
C LEU A 105 16.14 8.37 -4.71
N SER A 106 16.99 9.32 -4.33
CA SER A 106 16.72 10.75 -4.44
C SER A 106 16.87 11.25 -5.88
N THR A 107 15.89 12.00 -6.34
CA THR A 107 15.92 12.78 -7.59
C THR A 107 15.96 14.28 -7.31
N PRO A 108 16.37 15.13 -8.26
CA PRO A 108 16.30 16.58 -8.10
C PRO A 108 14.91 17.09 -7.70
N GLU A 109 13.84 16.45 -8.20
CA GLU A 109 12.45 16.74 -7.88
C GLU A 109 12.13 16.45 -6.41
N SER A 110 12.55 15.28 -5.90
CA SER A 110 12.36 14.91 -4.49
C SER A 110 13.10 15.87 -3.54
N VAL A 111 14.33 16.23 -3.88
CA VAL A 111 15.16 17.16 -3.08
C VAL A 111 14.55 18.56 -3.07
N ASN A 112 14.03 19.02 -4.21
CA ASN A 112 13.35 20.31 -4.31
C ASN A 112 12.05 20.31 -3.48
N SER A 113 11.24 19.24 -3.57
CA SER A 113 10.02 19.08 -2.78
C SER A 113 10.31 19.12 -1.27
N PHE A 114 11.35 18.41 -0.82
CA PHE A 114 11.78 18.46 0.58
C PHE A 114 12.25 19.85 1.02
N SER A 115 13.03 20.53 0.17
CA SER A 115 13.51 21.89 0.44
C SER A 115 12.36 22.89 0.55
N GLN A 116 11.33 22.76 -0.30
CA GLN A 116 10.11 23.55 -0.22
C GLN A 116 9.36 23.29 1.08
N TRP A 117 9.19 22.02 1.47
CA TRP A 117 8.56 21.64 2.73
C TRP A 117 9.29 22.22 3.95
N LEU A 118 10.62 22.17 3.97
CA LEU A 118 11.43 22.81 5.01
C LEU A 118 11.22 24.33 5.05
N SER A 119 11.18 24.99 3.89
CA SER A 119 10.91 26.44 3.80
C SER A 119 9.51 26.82 4.31
N GLN A 120 8.56 25.90 4.21
CA GLN A 120 7.19 26.04 4.70
C GLN A 120 7.03 25.64 6.18
N LYS A 121 8.13 25.61 6.95
CA LYS A 121 8.13 25.21 8.36
C LYS A 121 7.58 23.80 8.58
N CYS A 122 7.95 22.87 7.69
CA CYS A 122 7.57 21.47 7.77
C CYS A 122 6.06 21.24 7.69
N GLN A 123 5.37 21.98 6.82
CA GLN A 123 3.92 21.85 6.63
C GLN A 123 3.60 21.28 5.25
N PRO A 124 2.64 20.33 5.15
CA PRO A 124 1.97 19.64 6.26
C PRO A 124 2.90 18.61 6.93
N ASN A 125 2.61 18.22 8.17
CA ASN A 125 3.22 17.06 8.82
C ASN A 125 2.18 16.25 9.61
N TYR A 126 2.57 15.05 10.02
CA TYR A 126 1.67 14.08 10.66
C TYR A 126 1.79 14.04 12.18
N ARG A 127 2.57 14.94 12.79
CA ARG A 127 2.83 14.96 14.24
C ARG A 127 1.64 15.50 15.04
N LYS A 128 1.42 14.96 16.24
CA LYS A 128 0.31 15.29 17.14
C LYS A 128 0.77 15.23 18.59
N ASN A 129 0.23 16.10 19.45
CA ASN A 129 0.46 16.09 20.90
C ASN A 129 1.94 16.27 21.32
N VAL A 130 2.70 17.03 20.54
CA VAL A 130 4.13 17.28 20.78
C VAL A 130 4.45 18.77 20.94
N SER A 131 5.65 19.05 21.43
CA SER A 131 6.24 20.38 21.56
C SER A 131 7.58 20.43 20.83
N PRO A 132 7.88 21.46 20.01
CA PRO A 132 7.05 22.63 19.74
C PRO A 132 5.78 22.29 18.92
N ASP A 133 4.85 23.23 18.77
CA ASP A 133 3.55 22.97 18.12
C ASP A 133 3.75 22.54 16.65
N PRO A 134 3.35 21.32 16.27
CA PRO A 134 3.61 20.78 14.95
C PRO A 134 2.86 21.51 13.83
N SER A 135 1.82 22.29 14.13
CA SER A 135 1.09 23.06 13.11
C SER A 135 1.82 24.30 12.60
N VAL A 136 2.89 24.72 13.28
CA VAL A 136 3.59 25.99 13.00
C VAL A 136 5.11 25.88 13.01
N SER A 137 5.66 24.74 13.43
CA SER A 137 7.10 24.57 13.63
C SER A 137 7.58 23.18 13.25
N CYS A 138 8.82 23.11 12.78
CA CYS A 138 9.55 21.88 12.55
C CYS A 138 10.04 21.26 13.87
N GLY A 139 10.38 19.97 13.81
CA GLY A 139 11.03 19.26 14.91
C GLY A 139 12.49 19.71 15.16
N PRO A 140 13.21 19.02 16.06
CA PRO A 140 12.80 17.81 16.77
C PRO A 140 11.71 18.09 17.79
N TYR A 141 10.74 17.17 17.85
CA TYR A 141 9.60 17.27 18.75
C TYR A 141 9.81 16.44 20.01
N LYS A 142 9.23 16.88 21.13
CA LYS A 142 9.16 16.14 22.39
C LYS A 142 7.70 15.90 22.80
N PRO A 143 7.37 14.76 23.42
CA PRO A 143 6.03 14.53 23.96
C PRO A 143 5.62 15.64 24.93
N ARG A 144 4.37 16.12 24.85
CA ARG A 144 3.83 17.00 25.89
C ARG A 144 3.42 16.16 27.09
N ALA A 145 3.75 16.64 28.29
CA ALA A 145 3.41 15.97 29.56
C ALA A 145 1.89 15.86 29.80
N GLU A 146 1.08 16.71 29.16
CA GLU A 146 -0.38 16.71 29.28
C GLU A 146 -1.06 16.51 27.92
N VAL A 147 -1.79 15.39 27.78
CA VAL A 147 -2.67 15.13 26.63
C VAL A 147 -4.09 15.51 27.02
N LYS A 148 -4.50 16.75 26.73
CA LYS A 148 -5.94 17.07 26.74
C LYS A 148 -6.55 16.48 25.46
N PRO A 149 -7.58 15.61 25.53
CA PRO A 149 -8.16 15.00 24.34
C PRO A 149 -8.81 16.08 23.46
N SER A 150 -8.21 16.35 22.30
CA SER A 150 -8.75 17.32 21.34
C SER A 150 -9.82 16.67 20.47
N GLN A 151 -11.09 17.08 20.62
CA GLN A 151 -12.24 16.64 19.82
C GLN A 151 -12.30 17.26 18.41
N LYS A 152 -11.16 17.46 17.73
CA LYS A 152 -11.20 17.93 16.33
C LYS A 152 -11.41 16.75 15.40
N ARG A 153 -12.61 16.65 14.81
CA ARG A 153 -12.90 15.79 13.66
C ARG A 153 -11.93 16.16 12.53
N ARG A 154 -11.05 15.25 12.15
CA ARG A 154 -10.17 15.41 10.99
C ARG A 154 -11.02 15.31 9.72
N LEU A 155 -10.86 16.28 8.82
CA LEU A 155 -11.20 16.10 7.42
C LEU A 155 -10.13 15.16 6.84
N ILE A 156 -10.56 14.05 6.24
CA ILE A 156 -9.67 13.10 5.56
C ILE A 156 -9.30 13.74 4.22
N ASP A 157 -8.03 14.06 3.99
CA ASP A 157 -7.57 14.48 2.65
C ASP A 157 -7.55 13.22 1.75
N PRO A 158 -8.33 13.16 0.67
CA PRO A 158 -8.34 12.02 -0.24
C PRO A 158 -7.02 11.81 -0.99
N ARG A 159 -6.07 12.75 -0.88
CA ARG A 159 -4.70 12.62 -1.42
C ARG A 159 -3.69 12.09 -0.39
N ALA A 160 -4.12 11.82 0.85
CA ALA A 160 -3.30 11.11 1.83
C ALA A 160 -3.26 9.63 1.45
N HIS A 161 -2.21 9.23 0.75
CA HIS A 161 -1.98 7.85 0.35
C HIS A 161 -0.86 7.29 1.24
N ASP A 162 -1.19 6.42 2.20
CA ASP A 162 -0.18 5.84 3.10
C ASP A 162 0.24 4.41 2.70
N THR A 163 -0.60 3.64 2.00
CA THR A 163 -0.20 2.38 1.32
C THR A 163 -1.37 1.90 0.46
N ILE A 164 -1.10 1.27 -0.69
CA ILE A 164 -2.14 0.56 -1.45
C ILE A 164 -1.85 -0.94 -1.41
N VAL A 165 -2.80 -1.73 -0.89
CA VAL A 165 -2.72 -3.19 -0.85
C VAL A 165 -3.57 -3.78 -1.99
N VAL A 166 -2.97 -4.66 -2.78
CA VAL A 166 -3.66 -5.47 -3.80
C VAL A 166 -3.69 -6.93 -3.33
N SER A 167 -4.89 -7.49 -3.27
CA SER A 167 -5.12 -8.92 -3.08
C SER A 167 -5.94 -9.40 -4.27
N GLU A 168 -5.39 -10.31 -5.07
CA GLU A 168 -6.17 -11.04 -6.06
C GLU A 168 -6.49 -12.43 -5.48
N THR A 169 -7.75 -12.64 -5.12
CA THR A 169 -8.27 -13.98 -4.82
C THR A 169 -8.92 -14.52 -6.08
N LEU A 170 -8.18 -15.23 -6.91
CA LEU A 170 -8.73 -15.99 -8.04
C LEU A 170 -9.38 -17.28 -7.51
N ARG A 171 -10.54 -17.16 -6.84
CA ARG A 171 -11.38 -18.33 -6.58
C ARG A 171 -12.23 -18.61 -7.82
N LEU A 172 -11.86 -19.63 -8.58
CA LEU A 172 -12.84 -20.43 -9.31
C LEU A 172 -13.77 -21.05 -8.25
N LEU A 173 -14.92 -20.41 -8.03
CA LEU A 173 -15.89 -20.86 -7.03
C LEU A 173 -16.61 -22.13 -7.49
N GLU A 174 -16.31 -23.24 -6.84
CA GLU A 174 -17.34 -24.07 -6.21
C GLU A 174 -17.30 -23.80 -4.68
N PRO A 175 -18.43 -23.86 -3.95
CA PRO A 175 -18.58 -23.13 -2.70
C PRO A 175 -18.34 -24.02 -1.48
N PHE A 176 -17.26 -23.82 -0.71
CA PHE A 176 -17.22 -24.25 0.70
C PHE A 176 -16.21 -23.47 1.55
N PHE A 177 -16.70 -23.04 2.72
CA PHE A 177 -16.03 -22.45 3.91
C PHE A 177 -15.26 -21.11 3.70
N GLY A 178 -15.51 -20.03 4.45
CA GLY A 178 -16.12 -19.88 5.77
C GLY A 178 -15.04 -19.72 6.83
N GLY A 179 -14.51 -18.50 7.02
CA GLY A 179 -13.52 -18.17 8.05
C GLY A 179 -13.21 -16.68 8.05
N GLY A 180 -13.95 -15.93 8.87
CA GLY A 180 -13.65 -14.52 9.17
C GLY A 180 -12.52 -14.42 10.20
N VAL A 181 -11.76 -13.34 10.13
CA VAL A 181 -10.80 -12.98 11.19
C VAL A 181 -11.55 -12.24 12.29
N ASP A 182 -11.55 -12.85 13.48
CA ASP A 182 -12.15 -12.30 14.70
C ASP A 182 -11.41 -11.04 15.17
N GLU A 183 -12.15 -9.93 15.31
CA GLU A 183 -11.75 -8.81 16.16
C GLU A 183 -11.85 -9.22 17.64
N VAL A 184 -10.75 -9.09 18.38
CA VAL A 184 -10.76 -9.19 19.85
C VAL A 184 -11.15 -7.84 20.42
N GLY A 185 -12.38 -7.73 20.95
CA GLY A 185 -12.87 -6.52 21.62
C GLY A 185 -14.23 -6.68 22.32
N ASP A 186 -14.18 -7.17 23.56
CA ASP A 186 -15.16 -7.08 24.65
C ASP A 186 -16.63 -7.54 24.46
N ARG A 187 -16.97 -8.59 25.19
CA ARG A 187 -18.26 -9.30 25.17
C ARG A 187 -19.20 -8.72 26.24
N ALA A 188 -20.15 -7.87 25.85
CA ALA A 188 -21.32 -7.55 26.67
C ALA A 188 -22.60 -8.20 26.09
N HIS A 189 -23.15 -9.13 26.87
CA HIS A 189 -24.37 -9.90 26.58
C HIS A 189 -25.61 -9.05 26.25
N ARG A 190 -26.31 -9.40 25.14
CA ARG A 190 -27.77 -9.66 25.15
C ARG A 190 -28.23 -10.37 23.86
N ARG A 191 -29.06 -11.41 24.02
CA ARG A 191 -29.60 -12.31 22.99
C ARG A 191 -30.96 -11.84 22.44
N LEU A 192 -31.33 -12.42 21.28
CA LEU A 192 -32.66 -12.76 20.71
C LEU A 192 -33.11 -11.93 19.46
N PRO A 193 -34.02 -12.45 18.58
CA PRO A 193 -33.71 -13.38 17.46
C PRO A 193 -34.38 -13.04 16.09
N ASN A 194 -33.97 -13.76 15.04
CA ASN A 194 -34.61 -14.10 13.74
C ASN A 194 -35.86 -13.34 13.22
N ARG A 195 -35.80 -12.96 11.93
CA ARG A 195 -36.87 -13.04 10.89
C ARG A 195 -36.24 -12.75 9.51
N HIS A 196 -36.13 -13.75 8.64
CA HIS A 196 -37.05 -14.17 7.55
C HIS A 196 -36.76 -13.50 6.19
N LEU A 197 -36.49 -14.37 5.20
CA LEU A 197 -36.45 -14.13 3.76
C LEU A 197 -37.76 -13.50 3.24
N GLN A 198 -37.67 -12.73 2.15
CA GLN A 198 -38.55 -12.87 0.97
C GLN A 198 -38.07 -11.98 -0.21
N ASP A 199 -37.70 -12.67 -1.29
CA ASP A 199 -38.11 -12.57 -2.70
C ASP A 199 -38.01 -11.30 -3.56
N GLU A 200 -37.76 -11.60 -4.84
CA GLU A 200 -37.54 -10.80 -6.04
C GLU A 200 -38.59 -9.72 -6.36
N GLU A 201 -38.14 -8.67 -7.07
CA GLU A 201 -38.84 -8.21 -8.28
C GLU A 201 -37.88 -7.49 -9.24
N ALA A 202 -37.93 -7.88 -10.52
CA ALA A 202 -37.16 -7.31 -11.62
C ALA A 202 -38.10 -6.59 -12.61
N LEU A 203 -37.77 -5.37 -13.05
CA LEU A 203 -38.31 -4.66 -14.23
C LEU A 203 -37.63 -3.27 -14.40
N PRO A 204 -37.67 -2.60 -15.57
CA PRO A 204 -37.03 -2.92 -16.84
C PRO A 204 -36.02 -1.83 -17.32
N ARG A 205 -35.29 -2.17 -18.40
CA ARG A 205 -34.32 -1.33 -19.10
C ARG A 205 -35.01 -0.27 -19.97
N SER A 206 -34.80 1.01 -19.69
CA SER A 206 -34.92 2.09 -20.68
C SER A 206 -34.06 3.30 -20.28
N LEU A 207 -32.84 3.35 -20.83
CA LEU A 207 -32.08 4.55 -21.22
C LEU A 207 -30.69 4.07 -21.68
N CYS A 208 -30.68 3.47 -22.87
CA CYS A 208 -29.46 3.16 -23.61
C CYS A 208 -29.19 4.35 -24.54
N SER A 209 -28.10 5.08 -24.29
CA SER A 209 -27.48 5.93 -25.30
C SER A 209 -25.96 5.80 -25.18
N SER A 210 -25.34 5.56 -26.33
CA SER A 210 -23.90 5.44 -26.64
C SER A 210 -23.12 4.24 -26.07
N HIS A 211 -23.25 3.11 -26.80
CA HIS A 211 -22.23 2.11 -27.17
C HIS A 211 -21.17 1.69 -26.13
N LEU A 212 -21.35 0.50 -25.52
CA LEU A 212 -20.83 -0.81 -25.97
C LEU A 212 -19.29 -0.89 -26.02
N CYS A 213 -18.69 -1.41 -24.94
CA CYS A 213 -18.12 -2.75 -24.98
C CYS A 213 -17.90 -3.27 -23.55
N GLN A 214 -18.74 -4.23 -23.18
CA GLN A 214 -18.57 -5.10 -22.02
C GLN A 214 -17.27 -5.88 -22.20
N HIS A 215 -16.29 -5.69 -21.32
CA HIS A 215 -15.34 -6.73 -20.94
C HIS A 215 -14.72 -6.37 -19.59
N ASN A 216 -14.93 -7.25 -18.61
CA ASN A 216 -14.40 -7.18 -17.24
C ASN A 216 -12.88 -7.32 -17.23
N GLY A 217 -12.16 -6.20 -17.37
CA GLY A 217 -10.71 -6.15 -17.21
C GLY A 217 -10.31 -4.95 -16.38
N ARG A 218 -10.19 -5.11 -15.06
CA ARG A 218 -9.44 -4.18 -14.22
C ARG A 218 -8.37 -4.95 -13.48
N ILE A 219 -7.20 -5.00 -14.11
CA ILE A 219 -5.95 -5.32 -13.42
C ILE A 219 -5.38 -4.00 -12.92
N ARG A 220 -5.14 -3.93 -11.61
CA ARG A 220 -4.37 -2.85 -11.00
C ARG A 220 -3.29 -3.48 -10.14
N CYS A 221 -2.05 -3.20 -10.52
CA CYS A 221 -0.87 -3.43 -9.70
C CYS A 221 -0.71 -2.22 -8.78
N SER A 222 -0.29 -2.45 -7.55
CA SER A 222 0.03 -1.39 -6.60
C SER A 222 1.39 -1.64 -6.00
N VAL A 223 2.11 -0.54 -5.88
CA VAL A 223 3.39 -0.37 -5.25
C VAL A 223 3.18 0.69 -4.19
#